data_AF-A0A9D2T263-F1
#
_entry.id   AF-A0A9D2T263-F1
#
_cell.length_a   1.000
_cell.length_b   1.000
_cell.length_c   1.000
_cell.angle_alpha   90.00
_cell.angle_beta   90.00
_cell.angle_gamma   90.00
#
_symmetry.space_group_name_H-M   'P 1'
#
loop_
_entity.id
_entity.type
_entity.pdbx_description
1 polymer ?
#
loop_
_entity_poly.entity_id
_entity_poly.type
_entity_poly.pdbx_seq_one_letter_code
_entity_poly.pdbx_strand_id
1 'polypeptide(L)'
;MTRKIEVTDYRPEWESMFKEEAKKIKKILGKNCIGIYHIGSTSVKNMASKPIIDIMPVVKDLSLVDAHNKEFESLGYECRGEFGIPGRRFYAKGGDNRTHHIHIFEQSNQTDIQRHIAVRDYLNSHPDTAAEYAALKKKLATEFPFDNDGYCNGKEKYMKSLEEKALHWQEKQNRLSMGIALGLCFGVAIGTSFDTLYNNTGIGMIFGAAIGLMFGMVFGSMDKTDRSRQK
;
A
#
# COMPACT_ATOMS: atom_id res chain seq x y z
N MET A 1 -3.87 -32.67 -4.69
CA MET A 1 -2.80 -32.87 -3.67
C MET A 1 -2.65 -31.58 -2.89
N THR A 2 -2.32 -31.61 -1.60
CA THR A 2 -2.21 -30.38 -0.80
C THR A 2 -0.90 -29.65 -1.11
N ARG A 3 -0.99 -28.38 -1.51
CA ARG A 3 0.18 -27.57 -1.88
C ARG A 3 1.09 -27.32 -0.68
N LYS A 4 2.39 -27.55 -0.85
CA LYS A 4 3.42 -27.18 0.14
C LYS A 4 3.57 -25.66 0.24
N ILE A 5 3.65 -25.15 1.45
CA ILE A 5 3.91 -23.73 1.73
C ILE A 5 5.41 -23.52 1.75
N GLU A 6 5.89 -22.73 0.78
CA GLU A 6 7.30 -22.39 0.66
C GLU A 6 7.48 -20.88 0.70
N VAL A 7 8.38 -20.44 1.57
CA VAL A 7 8.80 -19.04 1.72
C VAL A 7 10.22 -18.95 1.18
N THR A 8 10.39 -18.27 0.06
CA THR A 8 11.69 -18.07 -0.59
C THR A 8 12.25 -16.71 -0.25
N ASP A 9 13.55 -16.54 -0.42
CA ASP A 9 14.17 -15.21 -0.31
C ASP A 9 13.63 -14.26 -1.40
N TYR A 10 13.85 -12.97 -1.18
CA TYR A 10 13.41 -11.94 -2.09
C TYR A 10 14.02 -12.12 -3.47
N ARG A 11 13.20 -11.90 -4.50
CA ARG A 11 13.61 -11.98 -5.89
C ARG A 11 13.30 -10.66 -6.60
N PRO A 12 14.28 -9.98 -7.20
CA PRO A 12 14.04 -8.71 -7.88
C PRO A 12 13.11 -8.87 -9.10
N GLU A 13 13.04 -10.06 -9.70
CA GLU A 13 12.12 -10.35 -10.80
C GLU A 13 10.64 -10.22 -10.42
N TRP A 14 10.29 -10.23 -9.13
CA TRP A 14 8.89 -10.02 -8.72
C TRP A 14 8.35 -8.66 -9.17
N GLU A 15 9.20 -7.63 -9.26
CA GLU A 15 8.79 -6.32 -9.76
C GLU A 15 8.49 -6.36 -11.27
N SER A 16 9.29 -7.06 -12.07
CA SER A 16 9.03 -7.21 -13.51
C SER A 16 7.80 -8.09 -13.77
N MET A 17 7.63 -9.18 -13.02
CA MET A 17 6.44 -10.04 -13.07
C MET A 17 5.16 -9.24 -12.77
N PHE A 18 5.18 -8.40 -11.73
CA PHE A 18 4.08 -7.48 -11.44
C PHE A 18 3.81 -6.54 -12.62
N LYS A 19 4.83 -5.86 -13.15
CA LYS A 19 4.68 -4.89 -14.24
C LYS A 19 4.09 -5.53 -15.50
N GLU A 20 4.52 -6.75 -15.83
CA GLU A 20 4.02 -7.49 -16.99
C GLU A 20 2.55 -7.89 -16.81
N GLU A 21 2.20 -8.44 -15.64
CA GLU A 21 0.83 -8.88 -15.39
C GLU A 21 -0.12 -7.68 -15.24
N ALA A 22 0.32 -6.59 -14.61
CA ALA A 22 -0.43 -5.34 -14.50
C ALA A 22 -0.82 -4.76 -15.87
N LYS A 23 0.05 -4.86 -16.89
CA LYS A 23 -0.27 -4.44 -18.27
C LYS A 23 -1.43 -5.26 -18.85
N LYS A 24 -1.43 -6.58 -18.64
CA LYS A 24 -2.50 -7.47 -19.14
C LYS A 24 -3.83 -7.16 -18.43
N ILE A 25 -3.80 -6.98 -17.12
CA ILE A 25 -4.96 -6.62 -16.30
C ILE A 25 -5.52 -5.26 -16.72
N LYS A 26 -4.65 -4.26 -16.92
CA LYS A 26 -5.04 -2.93 -17.40
C LYS A 26 -5.73 -2.98 -18.76
N LYS A 27 -5.23 -3.84 -19.67
CA LYS A 27 -5.83 -4.02 -21.00
C LYS A 27 -7.26 -4.57 -20.90
N ILE A 28 -7.51 -5.53 -20.01
CA ILE A 28 -8.85 -6.10 -19.78
C ILE A 28 -9.79 -5.05 -19.18
N LEU A 29 -9.38 -4.41 -18.08
CA LEU A 29 -10.23 -3.47 -17.35
C LEU A 29 -10.41 -2.10 -18.05
N GLY A 30 -9.58 -1.80 -19.05
CA GLY A 30 -9.66 -0.61 -19.88
C GLY A 30 -9.78 0.70 -19.07
N LYS A 31 -10.79 1.52 -19.42
CA LYS A 31 -11.07 2.83 -18.80
C LYS A 31 -11.64 2.71 -17.38
N ASN A 32 -12.13 1.54 -16.98
CA ASN A 32 -12.66 1.32 -15.65
C ASN A 32 -11.55 1.25 -14.60
N CYS A 33 -10.37 0.73 -14.96
CA CYS A 33 -9.21 0.74 -14.08
C CYS A 33 -8.62 2.15 -13.93
N ILE A 34 -8.48 2.64 -12.70
CA ILE A 34 -7.87 3.95 -12.39
C ILE A 34 -6.48 3.84 -11.76
N GLY A 35 -6.13 2.69 -11.19
CA GLY A 35 -4.81 2.43 -10.63
C GLY A 35 -4.56 0.93 -10.51
N ILE A 36 -3.29 0.53 -10.49
CA ILE A 36 -2.88 -0.85 -10.21
C ILE A 36 -1.64 -0.79 -9.33
N TYR A 37 -1.70 -1.46 -8.19
CA TYR A 37 -0.64 -1.45 -7.20
C TYR A 37 -0.06 -2.85 -6.99
N HIS A 38 1.26 -2.95 -6.91
CA HIS A 38 1.91 -4.12 -6.35
C HIS A 38 1.73 -4.04 -4.84
N ILE A 39 1.10 -5.05 -4.26
CA ILE A 39 0.85 -5.14 -2.82
C ILE A 39 1.40 -6.46 -2.30
N GLY A 40 1.14 -6.74 -1.01
CA GLY A 40 1.57 -7.98 -0.39
C GLY A 40 3.08 -8.06 -0.23
N SER A 41 3.55 -9.22 0.23
CA SER A 41 4.94 -9.38 0.64
C SER A 41 5.96 -9.31 -0.49
N THR A 42 5.58 -9.68 -1.72
CA THR A 42 6.48 -9.63 -2.89
C THR A 42 6.76 -8.21 -3.39
N SER A 43 6.00 -7.21 -2.90
CA SER A 43 6.22 -5.78 -3.17
C SER A 43 7.19 -5.11 -2.19
N VAL A 44 7.68 -5.83 -1.18
CA VAL A 44 8.63 -5.33 -0.18
C VAL A 44 10.04 -5.81 -0.52
N LYS A 45 10.95 -4.87 -0.74
CA LYS A 45 12.34 -5.19 -1.10
C LYS A 45 13.03 -5.96 0.03
N ASN A 46 13.85 -6.94 -0.35
CA ASN A 46 14.65 -7.76 0.57
C ASN A 46 13.84 -8.61 1.58
N MET A 47 12.52 -8.73 1.43
CA MET A 47 11.68 -9.52 2.33
C MET A 47 11.34 -10.90 1.74
N ALA A 48 11.67 -11.96 2.47
CA ALA A 48 11.31 -13.33 2.09
C ALA A 48 9.78 -13.51 2.07
N SER A 49 9.25 -14.27 1.11
CA SER A 49 7.81 -14.45 0.91
C SER A 49 7.48 -15.74 0.17
N LYS A 50 6.20 -16.13 0.21
CA LYS A 50 5.64 -17.02 -0.82
C LYS A 50 5.80 -16.32 -2.18
N PRO A 51 6.26 -17.01 -3.24
CA PRO A 51 6.47 -16.42 -4.57
C PRO A 51 5.12 -16.26 -5.31
N ILE A 52 4.24 -15.44 -4.73
CA ILE A 52 2.92 -15.09 -5.27
C ILE A 52 2.87 -13.57 -5.41
N ILE A 53 2.62 -13.09 -6.62
CA ILE A 53 2.49 -11.66 -6.90
C ILE A 53 1.07 -11.23 -6.54
N ASP A 54 0.93 -10.43 -5.48
CA ASP A 54 -0.34 -9.82 -5.08
C ASP A 54 -0.51 -8.47 -5.79
N ILE A 55 -1.60 -8.34 -6.55
CA ILE A 55 -1.88 -7.20 -7.43
C ILE A 55 -3.20 -6.58 -7.00
N MET A 56 -3.25 -5.27 -6.85
CA MET A 56 -4.47 -4.55 -6.47
C MET A 56 -4.87 -3.52 -7.54
N PRO A 57 -5.69 -3.91 -8.52
CA PRO A 57 -6.38 -2.96 -9.38
C PRO A 57 -7.46 -2.20 -8.61
N VAL A 58 -7.50 -0.88 -8.79
CA VAL A 58 -8.59 -0.03 -8.33
C VAL A 58 -9.43 0.38 -9.54
N VAL A 59 -10.74 0.21 -9.44
CA VAL A 59 -11.69 0.49 -10.52
C VAL A 59 -12.69 1.59 -10.15
N LYS A 60 -13.30 2.23 -11.15
CA LYS A 60 -14.35 3.24 -10.92
C LYS A 60 -15.65 2.61 -10.45
N ASP A 61 -16.01 1.48 -11.07
CA ASP A 61 -17.25 0.75 -10.85
C ASP A 61 -16.93 -0.76 -10.79
N LEU A 62 -17.16 -1.38 -9.64
CA LEU A 62 -16.88 -2.80 -9.43
C LEU A 62 -17.86 -3.71 -10.20
N SER A 63 -19.08 -3.25 -10.49
CA SER A 63 -20.11 -4.04 -11.16
C SER A 63 -19.72 -4.41 -12.60
N LEU A 64 -18.88 -3.58 -13.23
CA LEU A 64 -18.38 -3.81 -14.59
C LEU A 64 -17.25 -4.86 -14.65
N VAL A 65 -16.68 -5.26 -13.51
CA VAL A 65 -15.53 -6.16 -13.48
C VAL A 65 -15.92 -7.59 -13.86
N ASP A 66 -17.09 -8.06 -13.38
CA ASP A 66 -17.53 -9.44 -13.61
C ASP A 66 -17.83 -9.74 -15.09
N ALA A 67 -18.16 -8.70 -15.88
CA ALA A 67 -18.34 -8.82 -17.32
C ALA A 67 -17.06 -9.27 -18.06
N HIS A 68 -15.89 -9.07 -17.44
CA HIS A 68 -14.58 -9.44 -17.98
C HIS A 68 -14.04 -10.78 -17.45
N ASN A 69 -14.84 -11.56 -16.72
CA ASN A 69 -14.38 -12.83 -16.13
C ASN A 69 -13.83 -13.79 -17.19
N LYS A 70 -14.42 -13.85 -18.39
CA LYS A 70 -13.94 -14.71 -19.49
C LYS A 70 -12.56 -14.31 -19.98
N GLU A 71 -12.27 -13.02 -20.06
CA GLU A 71 -10.94 -12.51 -20.43
C GLU A 71 -9.91 -12.84 -19.35
N PHE A 72 -10.26 -12.72 -18.06
CA PHE A 72 -9.38 -13.14 -16.98
C PHE A 72 -9.14 -14.66 -16.98
N GLU A 73 -10.18 -15.46 -17.20
CA GLU A 73 -10.08 -16.92 -17.34
C GLU A 73 -9.18 -17.31 -18.52
N SER A 74 -9.24 -16.59 -19.64
CA SER A 74 -8.33 -16.78 -20.79
C SER A 74 -6.86 -16.50 -20.47
N LEU A 75 -6.59 -15.68 -19.44
CA LEU A 75 -5.24 -15.46 -18.89
C LEU A 75 -4.84 -16.47 -17.81
N GLY A 76 -5.71 -17.44 -17.50
CA GLY A 76 -5.49 -18.51 -16.53
C GLY A 76 -5.89 -18.18 -15.09
N TYR A 77 -6.75 -17.18 -14.89
CA TYR A 77 -7.30 -16.86 -13.57
C TYR A 77 -8.54 -17.69 -13.24
N GLU A 78 -8.65 -18.07 -11.98
CA GLU A 78 -9.91 -18.50 -11.36
C GLU A 78 -10.60 -17.28 -10.75
N CYS A 79 -11.79 -16.96 -11.23
CA CYS A 79 -12.59 -15.81 -10.76
C CYS A 79 -13.44 -16.21 -9.53
N ARG A 80 -13.07 -15.77 -8.32
CA ARG A 80 -13.65 -16.27 -7.06
C ARG A 80 -14.62 -15.30 -6.37
N GLY A 81 -15.06 -14.24 -7.04
CA GLY A 81 -15.93 -13.22 -6.45
C GLY A 81 -15.30 -12.55 -5.23
N GLU A 82 -16.07 -12.30 -4.18
CA GLU A 82 -15.59 -11.61 -2.96
C GLU A 82 -14.57 -12.42 -2.16
N PHE A 83 -14.80 -13.73 -2.05
CA PHE A 83 -13.93 -14.67 -1.34
C PHE A 83 -13.58 -14.24 0.09
N GLY A 84 -14.59 -13.83 0.86
CA GLY A 84 -14.45 -13.48 2.29
C GLY A 84 -14.17 -12.01 2.60
N ILE A 85 -14.04 -11.13 1.60
CA ILE A 85 -13.96 -9.67 1.80
C ILE A 85 -15.07 -9.00 0.98
N PRO A 86 -16.09 -8.39 1.63
CA PRO A 86 -17.17 -7.69 0.94
C PRO A 86 -16.64 -6.59 0.00
N GLY A 87 -17.25 -6.45 -1.18
CA GLY A 87 -16.84 -5.42 -2.14
C GLY A 87 -15.47 -5.66 -2.80
N ARG A 88 -14.96 -6.89 -2.75
CA ARG A 88 -13.75 -7.32 -3.48
C ARG A 88 -14.12 -8.16 -4.70
N ARG A 89 -13.25 -8.20 -5.71
CA ARG A 89 -13.12 -9.35 -6.62
C ARG A 89 -11.74 -9.97 -6.48
N PHE A 90 -11.70 -11.24 -6.10
CA PHE A 90 -10.49 -12.00 -5.86
C PHE A 90 -10.26 -13.01 -6.98
N TYR A 91 -9.18 -12.82 -7.74
CA TYR A 91 -8.82 -13.73 -8.84
C TYR A 91 -7.47 -14.38 -8.55
N ALA A 92 -7.36 -15.67 -8.83
CA ALA A 92 -6.17 -16.43 -8.47
C ALA A 92 -5.67 -17.28 -9.64
N LYS A 93 -4.38 -17.24 -9.94
CA LYS A 93 -3.78 -17.88 -11.13
C LYS A 93 -2.67 -18.87 -10.75
N GLY A 94 -2.58 -19.96 -11.52
CA GLY A 94 -1.53 -20.99 -11.40
C GLY A 94 -1.96 -22.27 -10.68
N GLY A 95 -3.24 -22.43 -10.32
CA GLY A 95 -3.76 -23.62 -9.63
C GLY A 95 -2.96 -23.97 -8.38
N ASP A 96 -2.46 -25.21 -8.31
CA ASP A 96 -1.61 -25.70 -7.22
C ASP A 96 -0.27 -24.94 -7.14
N ASN A 97 0.27 -24.48 -8.27
CA ASN A 97 1.46 -23.64 -8.36
C ASN A 97 1.09 -22.16 -8.44
N ARG A 98 0.31 -21.68 -7.46
CA ARG A 98 -0.20 -20.30 -7.48
C ARG A 98 0.92 -19.30 -7.67
N THR A 99 0.75 -18.41 -8.64
CA THR A 99 1.73 -17.40 -9.05
C THR A 99 1.23 -15.97 -8.86
N HIS A 100 -0.08 -15.74 -9.03
CA HIS A 100 -0.65 -14.40 -8.93
C HIS A 100 -1.97 -14.42 -8.17
N HIS A 101 -2.19 -13.37 -7.39
CA HIS A 101 -3.43 -13.03 -6.71
C HIS A 101 -3.83 -11.61 -7.10
N ILE A 102 -5.07 -11.41 -7.53
CA ILE A 102 -5.64 -10.10 -7.82
C ILE A 102 -6.68 -9.79 -6.76
N HIS A 103 -6.59 -8.60 -6.18
CA HIS A 103 -7.57 -8.01 -5.28
C HIS A 103 -8.13 -6.74 -5.92
N ILE A 104 -9.27 -6.84 -6.59
CA ILE A 104 -9.90 -5.68 -7.24
C ILE A 104 -10.85 -5.03 -6.25
N PHE A 105 -10.74 -3.71 -6.10
CA PHE A 105 -11.62 -2.90 -5.27
C PHE A 105 -12.15 -1.70 -6.06
N GLU A 106 -13.37 -1.28 -5.74
CA GLU A 106 -13.89 0.01 -6.19
C GLU A 106 -13.14 1.15 -5.49
N GLN A 107 -12.95 2.26 -6.18
CA GLN A 107 -12.32 3.48 -5.65
C GLN A 107 -13.00 4.01 -4.38
N SER A 108 -14.28 3.71 -4.17
CA SER A 108 -15.03 4.09 -2.98
C SER A 108 -14.56 3.35 -1.73
N ASN A 109 -13.99 2.14 -1.89
CA ASN A 109 -13.48 1.31 -0.79
C ASN A 109 -12.07 1.76 -0.35
N GLN A 110 -11.99 2.98 0.19
CA GLN A 110 -10.74 3.54 0.68
C GLN A 110 -10.14 2.74 1.83
N THR A 111 -10.95 2.12 2.69
CA THR A 111 -10.46 1.33 3.82
C THR A 111 -9.57 0.16 3.37
N ASP A 112 -10.06 -0.68 2.46
CA ASP A 112 -9.30 -1.83 1.96
C ASP A 112 -8.11 -1.40 1.08
N ILE A 113 -8.30 -0.36 0.26
CA ILE A 113 -7.23 0.16 -0.60
C ILE A 113 -6.08 0.70 0.26
N GLN A 114 -6.38 1.54 1.25
CA GLN A 114 -5.35 2.19 2.05
C GLN A 114 -4.64 1.20 2.98
N ARG A 115 -5.34 0.22 3.59
CA ARG A 115 -4.65 -0.76 4.46
C ARG A 115 -3.60 -1.57 3.70
N HIS A 116 -3.87 -1.94 2.44
CA HIS A 116 -2.91 -2.67 1.63
C HIS A 116 -1.70 -1.82 1.22
N ILE A 117 -1.92 -0.56 0.83
CA ILE A 117 -0.85 0.38 0.47
C ILE A 117 0.00 0.72 1.70
N ALA A 118 -0.65 1.03 2.83
CA ALA A 118 0.00 1.37 4.08
C ALA A 118 0.96 0.26 4.53
N VAL A 119 0.50 -1.00 4.57
CA VAL A 119 1.37 -2.13 4.99
C VAL A 119 2.59 -2.26 4.09
N ARG A 120 2.41 -2.17 2.76
CA ARG A 120 3.55 -2.23 1.82
C ARG A 120 4.56 -1.12 2.10
N ASP A 121 4.08 0.12 2.18
CA ASP A 121 4.96 1.30 2.29
C ASP A 121 5.63 1.35 3.67
N TYR A 122 4.91 0.92 4.71
CA TYR A 122 5.44 0.76 6.06
C TYR A 122 6.56 -0.29 6.09
N LEU A 123 6.35 -1.47 5.52
CA LEU A 123 7.38 -2.52 5.50
C LEU A 123 8.60 -2.13 4.64
N ASN A 124 8.42 -1.39 3.54
CA ASN A 124 9.55 -0.88 2.76
C ASN A 124 10.35 0.21 3.49
N SER A 125 9.72 0.95 4.42
CA SER A 125 10.38 1.98 5.23
C SER A 125 10.91 1.49 6.57
N HIS A 126 10.55 0.28 7.00
CA HIS A 126 10.97 -0.34 8.27
C HIS A 126 11.59 -1.72 8.04
N PRO A 127 12.86 -1.79 7.59
CA PRO A 127 13.54 -3.05 7.27
C PRO A 127 13.54 -4.06 8.43
N ASP A 128 13.67 -3.59 9.67
CA ASP A 128 13.66 -4.46 10.85
C ASP A 128 12.30 -5.15 11.04
N THR A 129 11.19 -4.40 10.91
CA THR A 129 9.84 -4.98 10.96
C THR A 129 9.55 -5.92 9.79
N ALA A 130 10.11 -5.63 8.60
CA ALA A 130 10.05 -6.55 7.46
C ALA A 130 10.82 -7.85 7.73
N ALA A 131 11.99 -7.77 8.37
CA ALA A 131 12.78 -8.94 8.76
C ALA A 131 12.05 -9.78 9.83
N GLU A 132 11.47 -9.15 10.84
CA GLU A 132 10.63 -9.82 11.85
C GLU A 132 9.45 -10.57 11.21
N TYR A 133 8.75 -9.89 10.30
CA TYR A 133 7.61 -10.50 9.60
C TYR A 133 8.05 -11.66 8.68
N ALA A 134 9.20 -11.53 8.01
CA ALA A 134 9.78 -12.60 7.21
C ALA A 134 10.15 -13.82 8.07
N ALA A 135 10.76 -13.61 9.23
CA ALA A 135 11.12 -14.67 10.16
C ALA A 135 9.88 -15.42 10.67
N LEU A 136 8.81 -14.71 11.02
CA LEU A 136 7.53 -15.32 11.39
C LEU A 136 6.98 -16.20 10.27
N LYS A 137 6.98 -15.72 9.02
CA LYS A 137 6.51 -16.51 7.87
C LYS A 137 7.36 -17.76 7.64
N LYS A 138 8.68 -17.67 7.76
CA LYS A 138 9.59 -18.84 7.64
C LYS A 138 9.30 -19.88 8.72
N LYS A 139 9.11 -19.44 9.98
CA LYS A 139 8.71 -20.31 11.09
C LYS A 139 7.38 -21.02 10.79
N LEU A 140 6.35 -20.27 10.44
CA LEU A 140 5.02 -20.82 10.16
C LEU A 140 4.99 -21.75 8.95
N ALA A 141 5.80 -21.49 7.92
CA ALA A 141 5.92 -22.40 6.77
C ALA A 141 6.57 -23.74 7.16
N THR A 142 7.42 -23.75 8.18
CA THR A 142 8.03 -24.97 8.72
C THR A 142 7.06 -25.74 9.62
N GLU A 143 6.26 -25.02 10.42
CA GLU A 143 5.28 -25.58 11.35
C GLU A 143 4.03 -26.13 10.62
N PHE A 144 3.59 -25.44 9.56
CA PHE A 144 2.39 -25.76 8.78
C PHE A 144 2.70 -25.98 7.29
N PRO A 145 3.57 -26.95 6.92
CA PRO A 145 4.07 -27.08 5.56
C PRO A 145 2.98 -27.45 4.54
N PHE A 146 1.88 -28.07 4.96
CA PHE A 146 0.75 -28.45 4.11
C PHE A 146 -0.58 -27.91 4.62
N ASP A 147 -0.57 -27.06 5.65
CA ASP A 147 -1.79 -26.50 6.25
C ASP A 147 -1.84 -24.99 5.96
N ASN A 148 -2.58 -24.63 4.92
CA ASN A 148 -2.70 -23.22 4.53
C ASN A 148 -3.45 -22.39 5.56
N ASP A 149 -4.42 -22.97 6.24
CA ASP A 149 -5.25 -22.29 7.22
C ASP A 149 -4.44 -22.07 8.50
N GLY A 150 -3.73 -23.09 9.00
CA GLY A 150 -2.79 -22.95 10.10
C GLY A 150 -1.72 -21.88 9.86
N TYR A 151 -1.12 -21.86 8.66
CA TYR A 151 -0.18 -20.81 8.25
C TYR A 151 -0.83 -19.41 8.22
N CYS A 152 -2.06 -19.29 7.74
CA CYS A 152 -2.76 -18.00 7.66
C CYS A 152 -3.18 -17.50 9.06
N ASN A 153 -3.72 -18.38 9.89
CA ASN A 153 -4.16 -18.10 11.25
C ASN A 153 -2.96 -17.71 12.14
N GLY A 154 -1.83 -18.43 12.00
CA GLY A 154 -0.63 -18.17 12.80
C GLY A 154 -0.02 -16.77 12.62
N LYS A 155 -0.32 -16.08 11.52
CA LYS A 155 0.13 -14.70 11.26
C LYS A 155 -0.96 -13.64 11.42
N GLU A 156 -2.21 -14.03 11.67
CA GLU A 156 -3.35 -13.12 11.66
C GLU A 156 -3.21 -12.00 12.70
N LYS A 157 -2.90 -12.36 13.95
CA LYS A 157 -2.70 -11.39 15.05
C LYS A 157 -1.57 -10.40 14.74
N TYR A 158 -0.46 -10.89 14.20
CA TYR A 158 0.66 -10.04 13.80
C TYR A 158 0.25 -9.09 12.66
N MET A 159 -0.46 -9.60 11.65
CA MET A 159 -0.93 -8.79 10.53
C MET A 159 -1.86 -7.67 10.98
N LYS A 160 -2.82 -7.94 11.88
CA LYS A 160 -3.71 -6.92 12.44
C LYS A 160 -2.93 -5.79 13.11
N SER A 161 -1.97 -6.13 13.98
CA SER A 161 -1.12 -5.13 14.63
C SER A 161 -0.24 -4.36 13.62
N LEU A 162 0.25 -5.03 12.59
CA LEU A 162 1.04 -4.40 11.53
C LEU A 162 0.18 -3.42 10.71
N GLU A 163 -1.05 -3.79 10.35
CA GLU A 163 -1.99 -2.93 9.65
C GLU A 163 -2.28 -1.65 10.46
N GLU A 164 -2.56 -1.77 11.76
CA GLU A 164 -2.78 -0.62 12.65
C GLU A 164 -1.56 0.32 12.70
N LYS A 165 -0.36 -0.24 12.90
CA LYS A 165 0.90 0.54 12.91
C LYS A 165 1.13 1.25 11.58
N ALA A 166 0.90 0.53 10.47
CA ALA A 166 1.13 1.04 9.13
C ALA A 166 0.17 2.18 8.78
N LEU A 167 -1.12 2.05 9.11
CA LEU A 167 -2.12 3.09 8.93
C LEU A 167 -1.81 4.34 9.75
N HIS A 168 -1.45 4.16 11.03
CA HIS A 168 -1.07 5.28 11.89
C HIS A 168 0.20 6.00 11.38
N TRP A 169 1.20 5.23 10.94
CA TRP A 169 2.40 5.78 10.31
C TRP A 169 2.07 6.57 9.04
N GLN A 170 1.21 6.02 8.17
CA GLN A 170 0.81 6.68 6.93
C GLN A 170 0.04 7.98 7.20
N GLU A 171 -0.86 7.98 8.19
CA GLU A 171 -1.56 9.19 8.62
C GLU A 171 -0.57 10.27 9.08
N LYS A 172 0.43 9.90 9.88
CA LYS A 172 1.48 10.82 10.32
C LYS A 172 2.27 11.41 9.14
N GLN A 173 2.65 10.59 8.15
CA GLN A 173 3.34 11.07 6.94
C GLN A 173 2.47 12.04 6.12
N ASN A 174 1.18 11.73 5.97
CA ASN A 174 0.23 12.58 5.24
C ASN A 174 0.05 13.94 5.95
N ARG A 175 -0.07 13.94 7.28
CA ARG A 175 -0.17 15.15 8.09
C ARG A 175 1.09 16.00 8.01
N LEU A 176 2.26 15.38 8.08
CA LEU A 176 3.54 16.08 7.93
C LEU A 176 3.64 16.74 6.55
N SER A 177 3.35 15.98 5.50
CA SER A 177 3.39 16.47 4.11
C SER A 177 2.41 17.63 3.90
N MET A 178 1.18 17.52 4.42
CA MET A 178 0.19 18.59 4.37
C MET A 178 0.64 19.83 5.15
N GLY A 179 1.21 19.64 6.34
CA GLY A 179 1.73 20.73 7.16
C GLY A 179 2.83 21.51 6.44
N ILE A 180 3.79 20.80 5.83
CA ILE A 180 4.86 21.41 5.02
C ILE A 180 4.27 22.16 3.82
N ALA A 181 3.33 21.57 3.08
CA ALA A 181 2.72 22.20 1.91
C ALA A 181 1.98 23.50 2.28
N LEU A 182 1.14 23.46 3.32
CA LEU A 182 0.44 24.65 3.81
C LEU A 182 1.43 25.70 4.31
N GLY A 183 2.41 25.29 5.13
CA GLY A 183 3.44 26.17 5.66
C GLY A 183 4.21 26.90 4.56
N LEU A 184 4.63 26.19 3.50
CA LEU A 184 5.29 26.78 2.34
C LEU A 184 4.39 27.78 1.61
N CYS A 185 3.12 27.44 1.34
CA CYS A 185 2.18 28.35 0.68
C CYS A 185 1.99 29.65 1.46
N PHE A 186 1.76 29.56 2.77
CA PHE A 186 1.60 30.74 3.64
C PHE A 186 2.90 31.55 3.72
N GLY A 187 4.03 30.88 3.89
CA GLY A 187 5.34 31.50 3.98
C GLY A 187 5.68 32.31 2.73
N VAL A 188 5.49 31.73 1.54
CA VAL A 188 5.71 32.41 0.26
C VAL A 188 4.76 33.61 0.12
N ALA A 189 3.47 33.45 0.42
CA ALA A 189 2.49 34.54 0.30
C ALA A 189 2.82 35.76 1.19
N ILE A 190 3.24 35.51 2.43
CA ILE A 190 3.68 36.57 3.36
C ILE A 190 4.98 37.20 2.84
N GLY A 191 5.93 36.38 2.41
CA GLY A 191 7.21 36.83 1.86
C GLY A 191 7.07 37.74 0.65
N THR A 192 6.21 37.37 -0.32
CA THR A 192 5.93 38.20 -1.50
C THR A 192 5.23 39.50 -1.17
N SER A 193 4.36 39.48 -0.16
CA SER A 193 3.70 40.70 0.33
C SER A 193 4.74 41.65 0.93
N PHE A 194 5.71 41.14 1.69
CA PHE A 194 6.82 41.90 2.23
C PHE A 194 7.73 42.48 1.13
N ASP A 195 8.12 41.67 0.15
CA ASP A 195 8.94 42.12 -0.99
C ASP A 195 8.26 43.27 -1.75
N THR A 196 6.94 43.17 -1.96
CA THR A 196 6.14 44.22 -2.60
C THR A 196 6.12 45.50 -1.76
N LEU A 197 5.97 45.39 -0.44
CA LEU A 197 5.86 46.54 0.47
C LEU A 197 7.18 47.32 0.58
N TYR A 198 8.31 46.63 0.56
CA TYR A 198 9.64 47.21 0.78
C TYR A 198 10.45 47.36 -0.50
N ASN A 199 9.84 47.16 -1.67
CA ASN A 199 10.46 47.25 -3.00
C ASN A 199 11.77 46.44 -3.08
N ASN A 200 11.75 45.24 -2.48
CA ASN A 200 12.92 44.37 -2.35
C ASN A 200 12.80 43.19 -3.33
N THR A 201 13.90 42.80 -3.96
CA THR A 201 13.90 41.76 -4.99
C THR A 201 14.14 40.38 -4.38
N GLY A 202 13.11 39.80 -3.76
CA GLY A 202 13.02 38.34 -3.49
C GLY A 202 13.55 37.85 -2.14
N ILE A 203 14.07 38.72 -1.28
CA ILE A 203 14.58 38.33 0.05
C ILE A 203 13.42 37.91 0.96
N GLY A 204 12.32 38.66 0.95
CA GLY A 204 11.10 38.36 1.70
C GLY A 204 10.52 37.00 1.32
N MET A 205 10.49 36.67 0.03
CA MET A 205 10.07 35.36 -0.47
C MET A 205 10.92 34.22 0.10
N ILE A 206 12.25 34.34 0.10
CA ILE A 206 13.16 33.31 0.60
C ILE A 206 12.97 33.10 2.11
N PHE A 207 12.95 34.19 2.89
CA PHE A 207 12.73 34.12 4.33
C PHE A 207 11.34 33.60 4.67
N GLY A 208 10.32 34.06 3.95
CA GLY A 208 8.94 33.60 4.07
C GLY A 208 8.83 32.10 3.83
N ALA A 209 9.43 31.58 2.75
CA ALA A 209 9.45 30.15 2.46
C ALA A 209 10.16 29.34 3.56
N ALA A 210 11.31 29.80 4.06
CA ALA A 210 12.07 29.12 5.11
C ALA A 210 11.29 29.07 6.45
N ILE A 211 10.69 30.19 6.86
CA ILE A 211 9.85 30.28 8.06
C ILE A 211 8.61 29.40 7.90
N GLY A 212 7.95 29.50 6.74
CA GLY A 212 6.78 28.69 6.40
C GLY A 212 7.04 27.19 6.48
N LEU A 213 8.18 26.74 5.95
CA LEU A 213 8.60 25.34 6.02
C LEU A 213 8.83 24.88 7.46
N MET A 214 9.54 25.68 8.29
CA MET A 214 9.76 25.39 9.71
C MET A 214 8.44 25.27 10.48
N PHE A 215 7.53 26.24 10.34
CA PHE A 215 6.22 26.18 10.97
C PHE A 215 5.39 24.98 10.48
N GLY A 216 5.39 24.73 9.17
CA GLY A 216 4.70 23.60 8.56
C GLY A 216 5.17 22.25 9.09
N MET A 217 6.48 22.07 9.29
CA MET A 217 7.06 20.87 9.91
C MET A 217 6.60 20.69 11.36
N VAL A 218 6.63 21.76 12.16
CA VAL A 218 6.19 21.72 13.57
C VAL A 218 4.71 21.35 13.66
N PHE A 219 3.84 22.08 12.96
CA PHE A 219 2.40 21.82 12.96
C PHE A 219 2.04 20.44 12.40
N GLY A 220 2.71 20.02 11.32
CA GLY A 220 2.51 18.70 10.70
C GLY A 220 2.95 17.54 11.60
N SER A 221 3.94 17.77 12.48
CA SER A 221 4.50 16.75 13.39
C SER A 221 3.82 16.66 14.76
N MET A 222 3.02 17.66 15.15
CA MET A 222 2.31 17.66 16.44
C MET A 222 1.33 16.49 16.53
N ASP A 223 1.52 15.59 17.50
CA ASP A 223 0.60 14.48 17.72
C ASP A 223 -0.64 14.91 18.51
N LYS A 224 -1.84 14.45 18.14
CA LYS A 224 -3.08 14.84 18.84
C LYS A 224 -3.20 14.16 20.21
N THR A 225 -2.38 13.16 20.50
CA THR A 225 -2.30 12.44 21.77
C THR A 225 -1.89 13.32 22.95
N ASP A 226 -1.41 14.54 22.72
CA ASP A 226 -1.10 15.49 23.80
C ASP A 226 -2.34 16.26 24.32
N ARG A 227 -3.48 16.22 23.60
CA ARG A 227 -4.72 16.87 24.06
C ARG A 227 -5.58 16.03 25.01
N SER A 228 -5.33 14.72 25.12
CA SER A 228 -6.07 13.83 26.02
C SER A 228 -5.40 13.62 27.38
N ARG A 229 -4.21 14.21 27.62
CA ARG A 229 -3.55 14.22 28.95
C ARG A 229 -3.78 15.51 29.76
N GLN A 230 -4.62 16.41 29.28
CA GLN A 230 -4.96 17.68 29.95
C GLN A 230 -6.47 17.86 30.24
N LYS A 231 -7.23 16.78 30.39
CA LYS A 231 -8.60 16.85 30.94
C LYS A 231 -8.81 15.79 32.00
#